data_AF-A0A522E7X1-F1
#
_entry.id   AF-A0A522E7X1-F1
#
_cell.length_a   1.000
_cell.length_b   1.000
_cell.length_c   1.000
_cell.angle_alpha   90.00
_cell.angle_beta   90.00
_cell.angle_gamma   90.00
#
_symmetry.space_group_name_H-M   'P 1'
#
loop_
_entity.id
_entity.type
_entity.pdbx_description
1 polymer ?
#
loop_
_entity_poly.entity_id
_entity_poly.type
_entity_poly.pdbx_seq_one_letter_code
_entity_poly.pdbx_strand_id
1 'polypeptide(L)'
;MFVSWRKKLGFLTTLTLLFSSVVLPAQAASAPNIITYQGRVLNANGVPVSDGSLSMIFELYTASTGGTCVWSNSSATCATATARSVTLTTGLFTENLGDTVASYAAIGDSIFGDNAALYLQVTIAGEALSPRRQITAAPYALNADTLDGIDSATLQLFETGSSRTFEDDAPVIIGSNAALTYASGGVGDLRVEDELEVMGDGYIDNDLVIGASTSSTETITNAGFSLSGNDLFVASDLGVEGTVYVDGGLDVVGTITSGDLSCTDCLDFTELSDTLALDASTSIAMDGTEIFTITNGSSGNTIVNLTSTGDLEVQDGGSTFV
;
A
#
# COMPACT_ATOMS: atom_id res chain seq x y z
N MET A 1 -25.64 -66.50 -34.03
CA MET A 1 -25.69 -65.05 -34.30
C MET A 1 -25.31 -64.32 -33.03
N PHE A 2 -24.03 -64.01 -32.86
CA PHE A 2 -23.52 -63.19 -31.75
C PHE A 2 -22.40 -62.32 -32.32
N VAL A 3 -22.68 -61.03 -32.49
CA VAL A 3 -21.69 -60.01 -32.83
C VAL A 3 -21.58 -59.09 -31.62
N SER A 4 -20.33 -58.93 -31.19
CA SER A 4 -19.86 -58.22 -30.01
C SER A 4 -19.82 -56.72 -30.24
N TRP A 5 -20.53 -55.94 -29.41
CA TRP A 5 -20.32 -54.48 -29.30
C TRP A 5 -19.83 -54.13 -27.90
N ARG A 6 -18.51 -54.20 -27.71
CA ARG A 6 -17.80 -53.40 -26.71
C ARG A 6 -17.43 -52.08 -27.37
N LYS A 7 -17.68 -50.96 -26.68
CA LYS A 7 -17.14 -49.58 -26.84
C LYS A 7 -18.26 -48.53 -26.80
N LYS A 8 -18.74 -48.22 -25.61
CA LYS A 8 -19.24 -46.87 -25.24
C LYS A 8 -18.88 -46.60 -23.78
N LEU A 9 -17.58 -46.67 -23.47
CA LEU A 9 -17.02 -46.16 -22.23
C LEU A 9 -16.06 -45.05 -22.64
N GLY A 10 -16.57 -43.83 -22.68
CA GLY A 10 -15.81 -42.69 -23.21
C GLY A 10 -16.71 -41.50 -23.53
N PHE A 11 -17.51 -41.07 -22.56
CA PHE A 11 -18.06 -39.71 -22.54
C PHE A 11 -18.65 -39.41 -21.15
N LEU A 12 -17.83 -39.45 -20.10
CA LEU A 12 -18.28 -39.09 -18.76
C LEU A 12 -17.18 -38.38 -17.96
N THR A 13 -16.49 -37.43 -18.59
CA THR A 13 -15.55 -36.52 -17.91
C THR A 13 -15.40 -35.25 -18.74
N THR A 14 -16.35 -34.30 -18.59
CA THR A 14 -16.19 -32.82 -18.76
C THR A 14 -17.54 -32.14 -19.06
N LEU A 15 -18.41 -32.01 -18.06
CA LEU A 15 -19.45 -30.97 -18.07
C LEU A 15 -19.64 -30.32 -16.70
N THR A 16 -18.58 -30.33 -15.89
CA THR A 16 -18.53 -29.62 -14.61
C THR A 16 -17.73 -28.34 -14.81
N LEU A 17 -18.42 -27.22 -14.56
CA LEU A 17 -17.90 -25.87 -14.32
C LEU A 17 -17.22 -25.16 -15.51
N LEU A 18 -18.04 -24.52 -16.33
CA LEU A 18 -17.71 -23.20 -16.88
C LEU A 18 -18.89 -22.24 -16.65
N PHE A 19 -19.38 -22.20 -15.40
CA PHE A 19 -20.12 -21.06 -14.90
C PHE A 19 -19.08 -20.08 -14.33
N SER A 20 -18.25 -19.50 -15.21
CA SER A 20 -17.54 -18.27 -14.87
C SER A 20 -18.62 -17.22 -14.69
N SER A 21 -19.00 -16.98 -13.44
CA SER A 21 -19.75 -15.79 -13.04
C SER A 21 -18.93 -14.58 -13.48
N VAL A 22 -19.29 -14.04 -14.64
CA VAL A 22 -18.88 -12.70 -15.07
C VAL A 22 -19.51 -11.77 -14.04
N VAL A 23 -18.72 -11.41 -13.03
CA VAL A 23 -19.02 -10.30 -12.14
C VAL A 23 -18.82 -9.06 -12.99
N LEU A 24 -19.89 -8.59 -13.63
CA LEU A 24 -19.86 -7.27 -14.25
C LEU A 24 -19.66 -6.27 -13.11
N PRO A 25 -18.66 -5.37 -13.19
CA PRO A 25 -18.56 -4.30 -12.21
C PRO A 25 -19.89 -3.55 -12.20
N ALA A 26 -20.54 -3.52 -11.04
CA ALA A 26 -21.68 -2.65 -10.83
C ALA A 26 -21.14 -1.22 -10.86
N GLN A 27 -21.17 -0.60 -12.04
CA GLN A 27 -20.91 0.83 -12.13
C GLN A 27 -22.09 1.53 -11.46
N ALA A 28 -21.84 2.13 -10.29
CA ALA A 28 -22.79 3.02 -9.68
C ALA A 28 -23.08 4.15 -10.68
N ALA A 29 -24.33 4.27 -11.13
CA ALA A 29 -24.73 5.40 -11.94
C ALA A 29 -24.64 6.65 -11.07
N SER A 30 -23.84 7.64 -11.49
CA SER A 30 -23.82 8.94 -10.85
C SER A 30 -25.19 9.60 -11.00
N ALA A 31 -25.62 10.33 -9.98
CA ALA A 31 -26.82 11.15 -10.10
C ALA A 31 -26.62 12.15 -11.27
N PRO A 32 -27.59 12.31 -12.17
CA PRO A 32 -27.44 13.26 -13.27
C PRO A 32 -27.39 14.69 -12.72
N ASN A 33 -26.51 15.53 -13.27
CA ASN A 33 -26.43 16.95 -12.93
C ASN A 33 -27.56 17.74 -13.60
N ILE A 34 -28.79 17.42 -13.20
CA ILE A 34 -30.01 18.06 -13.69
C ILE A 34 -30.70 18.72 -12.52
N ILE A 35 -30.95 20.03 -12.64
CA ILE A 35 -31.72 20.80 -11.66
C ILE A 35 -33.12 21.05 -12.21
N THR A 36 -34.15 20.63 -11.50
CA THR A 36 -35.51 21.06 -11.80
C THR A 36 -35.76 22.48 -11.29
N TYR A 37 -36.15 23.37 -12.18
CA TYR A 37 -36.56 24.74 -11.86
C TYR A 37 -38.01 24.98 -12.25
N GLN A 38 -38.83 25.41 -11.29
CA GLN A 38 -40.24 25.73 -11.49
C GLN A 38 -40.49 27.19 -11.13
N GLY A 39 -41.28 27.86 -11.94
CA GLY A 39 -41.67 29.25 -11.72
C GLY A 39 -43.06 29.54 -12.23
N ARG A 40 -43.68 30.59 -11.68
CA ARG A 40 -44.93 31.15 -12.18
C ARG A 40 -44.70 32.57 -12.66
N VAL A 41 -45.00 32.83 -13.93
CA VAL A 41 -44.90 34.15 -14.55
C VAL A 41 -46.21 34.91 -14.33
N LEU A 42 -46.10 36.10 -13.74
CA LEU A 42 -47.21 37.01 -13.51
C LEU A 42 -47.05 38.24 -14.41
N ASN A 43 -48.16 38.82 -14.86
CA ASN A 43 -48.15 40.12 -15.51
C ASN A 43 -48.07 41.26 -14.48
N ALA A 44 -48.01 42.51 -14.96
CA ALA A 44 -47.93 43.70 -14.12
C ALA A 44 -49.09 43.85 -13.11
N ASN A 45 -50.24 43.21 -13.35
CA ASN A 45 -51.39 43.22 -12.45
C ASN A 45 -51.37 42.04 -11.46
N GLY A 46 -50.29 41.26 -11.41
CA GLY A 46 -50.17 40.07 -10.54
C GLY A 46 -50.97 38.86 -11.02
N VAL A 47 -51.55 38.90 -12.22
CA VAL A 47 -52.33 37.79 -12.78
C VAL A 47 -51.39 36.86 -13.55
N PRO A 48 -51.51 35.54 -13.42
CA PRO A 48 -50.70 34.60 -14.20
C PRO A 48 -50.82 34.87 -15.70
N VAL A 49 -49.68 34.88 -16.39
CA VAL A 49 -49.66 34.97 -17.85
C VAL A 49 -50.41 33.77 -18.43
N SER A 50 -51.25 34.00 -19.45
CA SER A 50 -52.02 32.96 -20.11
C SER A 50 -51.12 31.90 -20.75
N ASP A 51 -51.68 30.70 -20.96
CA ASP A 51 -51.02 29.59 -21.64
C ASP A 51 -50.43 30.04 -22.99
N GLY A 52 -49.21 29.60 -23.26
CA GLY A 52 -48.42 30.03 -24.41
C GLY A 52 -46.95 29.72 -24.20
N SER A 53 -46.08 30.13 -25.12
CA SER A 53 -44.63 29.99 -24.93
C SER A 53 -43.97 31.35 -24.79
N LEU A 54 -43.02 31.48 -23.86
CA LEU A 54 -42.19 32.67 -23.69
C LEU A 54 -40.73 32.35 -24.00
N SER A 55 -40.02 33.35 -24.49
CA SER A 55 -38.58 33.30 -24.67
C SER A 55 -37.90 33.44 -23.32
N MET A 56 -37.14 32.43 -22.88
CA MET A 56 -36.42 32.43 -21.62
C MET A 56 -34.95 32.05 -21.79
N ILE A 57 -34.08 32.70 -21.01
CA ILE A 57 -32.67 32.36 -20.83
C ILE A 57 -32.46 32.04 -19.34
N PHE A 58 -31.66 31.01 -19.06
CA PHE A 58 -31.28 30.61 -17.71
C PHE A 58 -29.76 30.61 -17.60
N GLU A 59 -29.24 31.24 -16.55
CA GLU A 59 -27.81 31.39 -16.30
C GLU A 59 -27.50 31.22 -14.82
N LEU A 60 -26.35 30.61 -14.50
CA LEU A 60 -25.83 30.49 -13.14
C LEU A 60 -24.68 31.47 -12.94
N TYR A 61 -24.77 32.25 -11.86
CA TYR A 61 -23.78 33.24 -11.46
C TYR A 61 -23.26 32.98 -10.05
N THR A 62 -22.04 33.42 -9.77
CA THR A 62 -21.40 33.30 -8.45
C THR A 62 -21.87 34.32 -7.40
N ALA A 63 -22.75 35.26 -7.76
CA ALA A 63 -23.28 36.28 -6.86
C ALA A 63 -24.74 36.68 -7.19
N SER A 64 -25.46 37.19 -6.19
CA SER A 64 -26.85 37.67 -6.30
C SER A 64 -27.01 38.89 -7.20
N THR A 65 -25.95 39.69 -7.36
CA THR A 65 -25.81 40.81 -8.30
C THR A 65 -24.34 40.89 -8.71
N GLY A 66 -24.05 41.16 -9.99
CA GLY A 66 -22.67 41.10 -10.51
C GLY A 66 -22.19 39.64 -10.65
N GLY A 67 -20.98 39.33 -10.18
CA GLY A 67 -20.41 37.96 -10.22
C GLY A 67 -20.08 37.44 -11.63
N THR A 68 -19.46 36.27 -11.68
CA THR A 68 -19.08 35.60 -12.92
C THR A 68 -20.19 34.66 -13.35
N CYS A 69 -20.57 34.67 -14.63
CA CYS A 69 -21.42 33.63 -15.18
C CYS A 69 -20.60 32.35 -15.39
N VAL A 70 -21.06 31.23 -14.83
CA VAL A 70 -20.34 29.95 -14.89
C VAL A 70 -21.05 28.91 -15.75
N TRP A 71 -22.35 29.07 -15.99
CA TRP A 71 -23.14 28.22 -16.87
C TRP A 71 -24.32 28.98 -17.46
N SER A 72 -24.76 28.59 -18.66
CA SER A 72 -26.04 29.00 -19.24
C SER A 72 -26.77 27.81 -19.85
N ASN A 73 -28.07 27.96 -20.12
CA ASN A 73 -28.87 26.93 -20.78
C ASN A 73 -28.35 26.49 -22.16
N SER A 74 -27.41 27.22 -22.77
CA SER A 74 -26.79 26.90 -24.06
C SER A 74 -25.28 26.73 -24.02
N SER A 75 -24.62 26.91 -22.87
CA SER A 75 -23.16 26.74 -22.74
C SER A 75 -22.75 26.31 -21.34
N ALA A 76 -21.98 25.22 -21.25
CA ALA A 76 -21.45 24.70 -19.99
C ALA A 76 -20.46 25.65 -19.28
N THR A 77 -19.93 26.65 -20.00
CA THR A 77 -18.99 27.66 -19.50
C THR A 77 -19.56 29.08 -19.61
N CYS A 78 -20.85 29.21 -19.89
CA CYS A 78 -21.54 30.48 -20.13
C CYS A 78 -20.96 31.34 -21.26
N ALA A 79 -20.31 30.74 -22.26
CA ALA A 79 -19.77 31.48 -23.41
C ALA A 79 -20.86 32.06 -24.33
N THR A 80 -22.05 31.45 -24.32
CA THR A 80 -23.24 31.89 -25.06
C THR A 80 -24.47 31.77 -24.17
N ALA A 81 -25.52 32.55 -24.44
CA ALA A 81 -26.80 32.45 -23.72
C ALA A 81 -27.95 32.62 -24.73
N THR A 82 -28.36 31.51 -25.34
CA THR A 82 -29.38 31.50 -26.39
C THR A 82 -30.75 31.28 -25.78
N ALA A 83 -31.69 32.19 -26.09
CA ALA A 83 -33.04 32.11 -25.58
C ALA A 83 -33.78 30.88 -26.13
N ARG A 84 -34.65 30.31 -25.31
CA ARG A 84 -35.47 29.16 -25.67
C ARG A 84 -36.94 29.42 -25.47
N SER A 85 -37.74 28.69 -26.23
CA SER A 85 -39.20 28.70 -26.11
C SER A 85 -39.63 27.80 -24.95
N VAL A 86 -40.06 28.40 -23.85
CA VAL A 86 -40.57 27.71 -22.65
C VAL A 86 -42.09 27.79 -22.63
N THR A 87 -42.75 26.64 -22.55
CA THR A 87 -44.21 26.57 -22.54
C THR A 87 -44.76 26.79 -21.13
N LEU A 88 -45.81 27.60 -21.05
CA LEU A 88 -46.53 27.93 -19.84
C LEU A 88 -47.90 27.26 -19.84
N THR A 89 -48.31 26.79 -18.67
CA THR A 89 -49.68 26.36 -18.37
C THR A 89 -50.15 27.06 -17.12
N THR A 90 -51.15 27.93 -17.23
CA THR A 90 -51.62 28.89 -16.22
C THR A 90 -50.49 29.78 -15.67
N GLY A 91 -49.54 30.13 -16.53
CA GLY A 91 -48.33 30.88 -16.16
C GLY A 91 -47.28 30.05 -15.42
N LEU A 92 -47.49 28.76 -15.18
CA LEU A 92 -46.49 27.85 -14.59
C LEU A 92 -45.61 27.26 -15.69
N PHE A 93 -44.29 27.17 -15.46
CA PHE A 93 -43.36 26.37 -16.25
C PHE A 93 -42.54 25.47 -15.33
N THR A 94 -42.05 24.35 -15.86
CA THR A 94 -41.07 23.48 -15.20
C THR A 94 -40.01 23.11 -16.21
N GLU A 95 -38.75 23.35 -15.88
CA GLU A 95 -37.62 23.17 -16.75
C GLU A 95 -36.54 22.33 -16.04
N ASN A 96 -35.93 21.39 -16.76
CA ASN A 96 -34.85 20.55 -16.26
C ASN A 96 -33.51 21.10 -16.78
N LEU A 97 -32.90 21.99 -16.00
CA LEU A 97 -31.62 22.62 -16.32
C LEU A 97 -30.51 21.57 -16.33
N GLY A 98 -29.71 21.50 -17.38
CA GLY A 98 -28.65 20.50 -17.53
C GLY A 98 -29.05 19.24 -18.31
N ASP A 99 -30.34 19.07 -18.61
CA ASP A 99 -30.85 17.93 -19.38
C ASP A 99 -30.45 18.03 -20.87
N THR A 100 -29.39 17.31 -21.24
CA THR A 100 -28.86 17.30 -22.60
C THR A 100 -29.80 16.63 -23.61
N VAL A 101 -30.70 15.75 -23.16
CA VAL A 101 -31.75 15.16 -24.02
C VAL A 101 -32.75 16.23 -24.44
N ALA A 102 -33.07 17.15 -23.52
CA ALA A 102 -33.89 18.35 -23.78
C ALA A 102 -33.08 19.52 -24.38
N SER A 103 -31.86 19.27 -24.90
CA SER A 103 -30.99 20.28 -25.52
C SER A 103 -30.57 21.43 -24.60
N TYR A 104 -30.45 21.18 -23.29
CA TYR A 104 -29.70 22.05 -22.40
C TYR A 104 -28.20 21.79 -22.53
N ALA A 105 -27.39 22.81 -22.26
CA ALA A 105 -25.98 22.55 -21.97
C ALA A 105 -25.83 21.75 -20.68
N ALA A 106 -24.94 20.75 -20.70
CA ALA A 106 -24.61 19.96 -19.53
C ALA A 106 -24.11 20.85 -18.39
N ILE A 107 -24.49 20.51 -17.16
CA ILE A 107 -23.92 21.09 -15.95
C ILE A 107 -22.75 20.19 -15.53
N GLY A 108 -21.55 20.74 -15.42
CA GLY A 108 -20.35 19.96 -15.06
C GLY A 108 -20.36 19.52 -13.60
N ASP A 109 -19.72 18.38 -13.32
CA ASP A 109 -19.69 17.74 -11.99
C ASP A 109 -19.13 18.67 -10.90
N SER A 110 -18.17 19.53 -11.26
CA SER A 110 -17.49 20.39 -10.32
C SER A 110 -18.23 21.69 -10.02
N ILE A 111 -19.31 22.05 -10.76
CA ILE A 111 -19.90 23.39 -10.65
C ILE A 111 -20.37 23.70 -9.21
N PHE A 112 -20.91 22.70 -8.50
CA PHE A 112 -21.42 22.85 -7.14
C PHE A 112 -20.33 22.66 -6.07
N GLY A 113 -19.19 22.05 -6.43
CA GLY A 113 -18.02 21.92 -5.55
C GLY A 113 -17.07 23.11 -5.64
N ASP A 114 -16.90 23.69 -6.83
CA ASP A 114 -15.96 24.79 -7.10
C ASP A 114 -16.52 26.17 -6.69
N ASN A 115 -17.84 26.28 -6.48
CA ASN A 115 -18.52 27.54 -6.21
C ASN A 115 -19.26 27.50 -4.87
N ALA A 116 -18.80 28.29 -3.90
CA ALA A 116 -19.41 28.37 -2.57
C ALA A 116 -20.90 28.82 -2.58
N ALA A 117 -21.33 29.54 -3.62
CA ALA A 117 -22.72 29.89 -3.84
C ALA A 117 -23.01 30.09 -5.33
N LEU A 118 -24.19 29.65 -5.77
CA LEU A 118 -24.69 29.86 -7.11
C LEU A 118 -26.07 30.51 -7.08
N TYR A 119 -26.32 31.38 -8.06
CA TYR A 119 -27.53 32.16 -8.20
C TYR A 119 -28.06 32.03 -9.62
N LEU A 120 -29.33 31.64 -9.75
CA LEU A 120 -30.03 31.52 -11.01
C LEU A 120 -30.57 32.89 -11.44
N GLN A 121 -30.06 33.37 -12.58
CA GLN A 121 -30.64 34.45 -13.35
C GLN A 121 -31.65 33.86 -14.34
N VAL A 122 -32.83 34.48 -14.40
CA VAL A 122 -33.83 34.17 -15.43
C VAL A 122 -34.09 35.45 -16.20
N THR A 123 -34.01 35.37 -17.51
CA THR A 123 -34.35 36.46 -18.42
C THR A 123 -35.56 36.05 -19.24
N ILE A 124 -36.67 36.78 -19.14
CA ILE A 124 -37.93 36.49 -19.83
C ILE A 124 -38.19 37.58 -20.84
N ALA A 125 -38.40 37.21 -22.11
CA ALA A 125 -38.66 38.13 -23.22
C ALA A 125 -37.66 39.31 -23.30
N GLY A 126 -36.40 39.06 -22.95
CA GLY A 126 -35.32 40.06 -22.94
C GLY A 126 -35.18 40.86 -21.64
N GLU A 127 -36.06 40.68 -20.67
CA GLU A 127 -35.98 41.32 -19.35
C GLU A 127 -35.33 40.39 -18.33
N ALA A 128 -34.17 40.79 -17.80
CA ALA A 128 -33.48 40.07 -16.74
C ALA A 128 -34.14 40.33 -15.38
N LEU A 129 -34.70 39.28 -14.77
CA LEU A 129 -35.38 39.40 -13.48
C LEU A 129 -34.37 39.58 -12.34
N SER A 130 -34.64 40.51 -11.43
CA SER A 130 -33.80 40.81 -10.26
C SER A 130 -34.61 40.83 -8.97
N PRO A 131 -34.07 40.35 -7.83
CA PRO A 131 -32.75 39.73 -7.68
C PRO A 131 -32.71 38.29 -8.19
N ARG A 132 -31.50 37.80 -8.50
CA ARG A 132 -31.27 36.39 -8.83
C ARG A 132 -31.66 35.49 -7.66
N ARG A 133 -32.09 34.27 -7.97
CA ARG A 133 -32.50 33.30 -6.94
C ARG A 133 -31.34 32.40 -6.58
N GLN A 134 -30.95 32.38 -5.30
CA GLN A 134 -29.90 31.48 -4.84
C GLN A 134 -30.34 30.01 -4.97
N ILE A 135 -29.43 29.16 -5.45
CA ILE A 135 -29.59 27.71 -5.39
C ILE A 135 -29.15 27.26 -4.00
N THR A 136 -30.01 26.50 -3.33
CA THR A 136 -29.78 26.02 -1.97
C THR A 136 -29.84 24.52 -1.93
N ALA A 137 -29.07 23.91 -1.04
CA ALA A 137 -29.09 22.46 -0.83
C ALA A 137 -30.41 22.01 -0.20
N ALA A 138 -30.86 20.81 -0.55
CA ALA A 138 -31.93 20.14 0.19
C ALA A 138 -31.41 19.64 1.54
N PRO A 139 -32.22 19.59 2.62
CA PRO A 139 -31.77 19.14 3.94
C PRO A 139 -31.08 17.77 3.93
N TYR A 140 -31.60 16.80 3.18
CA TYR A 140 -30.96 15.47 3.05
C TYR A 140 -29.69 15.48 2.20
N ALA A 141 -29.49 16.48 1.33
CA ALA A 141 -28.24 16.66 0.58
C ALA A 141 -27.14 17.23 1.48
N LEU A 142 -27.47 18.03 2.50
CA LEU A 142 -26.50 18.48 3.50
C LEU A 142 -25.92 17.31 4.29
N ASN A 143 -26.71 16.26 4.57
CA ASN A 143 -26.19 15.04 5.18
C ASN A 143 -25.21 14.29 4.27
N ALA A 144 -25.27 14.47 2.94
CA ALA A 144 -24.34 13.82 2.02
C ALA A 144 -22.95 14.50 1.98
N ASP A 145 -22.83 15.71 2.54
CA ASP A 145 -21.54 16.40 2.73
C ASP A 145 -20.68 15.71 3.82
N THR A 146 -21.34 14.96 4.71
CA THR A 146 -20.70 14.23 5.81
C THR A 146 -20.98 12.73 5.70
N LEU A 147 -19.94 11.89 5.68
CA LEU A 147 -20.13 10.44 5.84
C LEU A 147 -20.12 10.10 7.33
N ASP A 148 -21.28 9.77 7.89
CA ASP A 148 -21.44 9.48 9.33
C ASP A 148 -20.94 10.61 10.25
N GLY A 149 -21.15 11.87 9.84
CA GLY A 149 -20.68 13.06 10.56
C GLY A 149 -19.21 13.43 10.31
N ILE A 150 -18.50 12.67 9.47
CA ILE A 150 -17.14 12.99 9.02
C ILE A 150 -17.22 13.81 7.75
N ASP A 151 -16.77 15.05 7.82
CA ASP A 151 -16.66 15.96 6.68
C ASP A 151 -15.83 15.35 5.54
N SER A 152 -16.27 15.54 4.30
CA SER A 152 -15.61 14.96 3.13
C SER A 152 -14.13 15.34 2.97
N ALA A 153 -13.69 16.51 3.47
CA ALA A 153 -12.28 16.90 3.49
C ALA A 153 -11.45 16.06 4.49
N THR A 154 -12.10 15.44 5.48
CA THR A 154 -11.44 14.53 6.44
C THR A 154 -11.26 13.12 5.88
N LEU A 155 -12.01 12.76 4.82
CA LEU A 155 -11.90 11.50 4.08
C LEU A 155 -10.71 11.47 3.09
N GLN A 156 -10.00 12.59 2.90
CA GLN A 156 -8.71 12.64 2.19
C GLN A 156 -7.64 11.92 3.02
N LEU A 157 -7.61 10.59 2.95
CA LEU A 157 -6.60 9.78 3.64
C LEU A 157 -5.29 9.65 2.83
N PHE A 158 -5.22 10.10 1.56
CA PHE A 158 -4.12 9.71 0.66
C PHE A 158 -3.51 10.78 -0.28
N GLU A 159 -3.93 12.05 -0.26
CA GLU A 159 -3.58 12.96 -1.38
C GLU A 159 -2.41 13.95 -1.14
N THR A 160 -1.90 14.15 0.08
CA THR A 160 -0.97 15.30 0.31
C THR A 160 0.26 15.05 1.17
N GLY A 161 0.59 13.80 1.53
CA GLY A 161 1.84 13.50 2.27
C GLY A 161 1.94 14.19 3.66
N SER A 162 0.81 14.63 4.22
CA SER A 162 0.77 15.16 5.58
C SER A 162 0.78 14.00 6.57
N SER A 163 1.74 14.02 7.50
CA SER A 163 1.82 13.04 8.60
C SER A 163 0.53 13.11 9.42
N ARG A 164 -0.23 12.02 9.48
CA ARG A 164 -1.43 11.90 10.33
C ARG A 164 -1.10 10.96 11.48
N THR A 165 -1.23 11.47 12.70
CA THR A 165 -1.29 10.63 13.91
C THR A 165 -2.71 10.08 13.99
N PHE A 166 -2.87 8.77 13.83
CA PHE A 166 -4.10 8.11 14.25
C PHE A 166 -4.09 8.06 15.78
N GLU A 167 -5.25 8.31 16.40
CA GLU A 167 -5.43 8.40 17.86
C GLU A 167 -4.83 7.18 18.58
N ASP A 168 -4.18 7.41 19.73
CA ASP A 168 -3.45 6.40 20.53
C ASP A 168 -4.36 5.32 21.17
N ASP A 169 -5.69 5.50 21.12
CA ASP A 169 -6.66 4.63 21.77
C ASP A 169 -7.42 3.68 20.83
N ALA A 170 -7.17 3.75 19.51
CA ALA A 170 -7.78 2.86 18.53
C ALA A 170 -6.77 2.34 17.50
N PRO A 171 -6.69 1.02 17.27
CA PRO A 171 -5.79 0.48 16.26
C PRO A 171 -6.23 0.96 14.87
N VAL A 172 -5.26 1.39 14.07
CA VAL A 172 -5.45 1.54 12.62
C VAL A 172 -5.49 0.15 12.03
N ILE A 173 -6.69 -0.39 11.89
CA ILE A 173 -6.90 -1.69 11.26
C ILE A 173 -6.85 -1.49 9.74
N ILE A 174 -5.65 -1.61 9.17
CA ILE A 174 -5.49 -1.83 7.74
C ILE A 174 -5.79 -3.31 7.49
N GLY A 175 -7.07 -3.60 7.22
CA GLY A 175 -7.52 -4.94 6.87
C GLY A 175 -7.99 -5.79 8.05
N SER A 176 -9.30 -5.85 8.24
CA SER A 176 -9.96 -7.05 8.77
C SER A 176 -11.05 -7.58 7.82
N ASN A 177 -11.34 -6.86 6.72
CA ASN A 177 -12.28 -7.31 5.67
C ASN A 177 -12.16 -6.58 4.31
N ALA A 178 -11.04 -5.90 4.01
CA ALA A 178 -10.81 -5.24 2.72
C ALA A 178 -9.32 -5.26 2.33
N ALA A 179 -9.00 -5.96 1.23
CA ALA A 179 -7.91 -5.67 0.29
C ALA A 179 -6.45 -5.62 0.77
N LEU A 180 -6.03 -6.48 1.70
CA LEU A 180 -4.61 -6.83 1.87
C LEU A 180 -4.44 -8.36 2.00
N THR A 181 -5.19 -9.11 1.20
CA THR A 181 -4.99 -10.56 1.07
C THR A 181 -3.92 -10.77 0.04
N TYR A 182 -2.79 -11.40 0.40
CA TYR A 182 -1.74 -11.82 -0.52
C TYR A 182 -2.36 -12.46 -1.77
N ALA A 183 -2.51 -11.66 -2.82
CA ALA A 183 -2.90 -12.13 -4.13
C ALA A 183 -1.59 -12.43 -4.84
N SER A 184 -1.26 -13.72 -4.96
CA SER A 184 -0.12 -14.19 -5.76
C SER A 184 -0.26 -13.64 -7.19
N GLY A 185 0.34 -12.48 -7.48
CA GLY A 185 0.02 -11.71 -8.67
C GLY A 185 0.76 -10.39 -8.88
N GLY A 186 1.75 -10.04 -8.06
CA GLY A 186 2.70 -8.95 -8.38
C GLY A 186 2.24 -7.53 -8.09
N VAL A 187 1.20 -7.32 -7.28
CA VAL A 187 0.95 -6.03 -6.63
C VAL A 187 1.39 -6.16 -5.18
N GLY A 188 2.35 -5.35 -4.75
CA GLY A 188 2.65 -5.18 -3.33
C GLY A 188 1.49 -4.43 -2.72
N ASP A 189 0.77 -5.07 -1.81
CA ASP A 189 -0.46 -4.53 -1.25
C ASP A 189 -0.18 -3.35 -0.29
N LEU A 190 1.03 -3.29 0.28
CA LEU A 190 1.56 -2.14 1.01
C LEU A 190 2.89 -1.72 0.37
N ARG A 191 2.93 -0.50 -0.17
CA ARG A 191 4.17 0.14 -0.67
C ARG A 191 4.50 1.30 0.25
N VAL A 192 5.65 1.22 0.92
CA VAL A 192 6.29 2.36 1.56
C VAL A 192 7.24 2.96 0.52
N GLU A 193 6.96 4.19 0.07
CA GLU A 193 7.74 4.83 -1.01
C GLU A 193 9.09 5.40 -0.55
N ASP A 194 9.21 5.63 0.76
CA ASP A 194 10.41 6.16 1.41
C ASP A 194 10.80 5.25 2.59
N GLU A 195 10.78 5.75 3.81
CA GLU A 195 11.21 5.01 5.01
C GLU A 195 10.02 4.46 5.81
N LEU A 196 10.19 3.25 6.35
CA LEU A 196 9.32 2.70 7.39
C LEU A 196 9.98 2.94 8.75
N GLU A 197 9.53 3.96 9.48
CA GLU A 197 9.98 4.24 10.86
C GLU A 197 8.98 3.67 11.87
N VAL A 198 9.48 2.89 12.83
CA VAL A 198 8.70 2.37 13.96
C VAL A 198 9.29 2.98 15.24
N MET A 199 8.56 3.91 15.86
CA MET A 199 9.02 4.62 17.07
C MET A 199 9.06 3.74 18.34
N GLY A 200 8.49 2.54 18.28
CA GLY A 200 8.45 1.56 19.36
C GLY A 200 8.78 0.16 18.84
N ASP A 201 8.12 -0.86 19.38
CA ASP A 201 8.36 -2.25 18.97
C ASP A 201 7.52 -2.63 17.75
N GLY A 202 8.15 -3.33 16.79
CA GLY A 202 7.45 -4.02 15.71
C GLY A 202 7.22 -5.49 16.08
N TYR A 203 5.94 -5.92 16.10
CA TYR A 203 5.57 -7.32 16.33
C TYR A 203 5.11 -7.98 15.03
N ILE A 204 5.65 -9.15 14.72
CA ILE A 204 5.29 -9.96 13.55
C ILE A 204 4.90 -11.33 14.08
N ASP A 205 3.66 -11.75 13.84
CA ASP A 205 3.10 -13.00 14.39
C ASP A 205 3.73 -14.25 13.77
N ASN A 206 4.12 -14.16 12.49
CA ASN A 206 4.76 -15.24 11.73
C ASN A 206 6.16 -14.82 11.26
N ASP A 207 6.51 -15.10 10.01
CA ASP A 207 7.84 -14.84 9.47
C ASP A 207 7.96 -13.41 8.95
N LEU A 208 9.07 -12.75 9.29
CA LEU A 208 9.50 -11.52 8.63
C LEU A 208 10.35 -11.88 7.41
N VAL A 209 9.79 -11.75 6.22
CA VAL A 209 10.53 -11.93 4.96
C VAL A 209 11.01 -10.56 4.46
N ILE A 210 12.32 -10.35 4.45
CA ILE A 210 12.95 -9.13 3.92
C ILE A 210 13.63 -9.48 2.57
N GLY A 211 13.20 -8.79 1.51
CA GLY A 211 13.60 -9.07 0.12
C GLY A 211 12.56 -9.92 -0.62
N ALA A 212 11.91 -9.34 -1.63
CA ALA A 212 10.67 -9.87 -2.21
C ALA A 212 10.82 -11.00 -3.27
N SER A 213 9.67 -11.61 -3.60
CA SER A 213 9.40 -13.03 -3.88
C SER A 213 9.50 -13.53 -5.34
N THR A 214 10.55 -13.20 -6.10
CA THR A 214 10.89 -13.97 -7.33
C THR A 214 12.25 -14.65 -7.26
N SER A 215 12.95 -14.59 -6.13
CA SER A 215 14.32 -15.05 -6.02
C SER A 215 14.39 -16.40 -5.33
N SER A 216 14.95 -17.41 -6.01
CA SER A 216 15.44 -18.67 -5.44
C SER A 216 16.71 -18.48 -4.59
N THR A 217 16.87 -17.31 -4.00
CA THR A 217 18.06 -16.85 -3.29
C THR A 217 17.60 -15.80 -2.30
N GLU A 218 17.69 -16.16 -1.02
CA GLU A 218 17.90 -15.24 0.08
C GLU A 218 18.84 -14.11 -0.37
N THR A 219 18.50 -12.85 -0.10
CA THR A 219 19.49 -11.79 0.18
C THR A 219 18.84 -10.41 0.28
N ILE A 220 19.32 -9.66 1.26
CA ILE A 220 19.25 -8.21 1.29
C ILE A 220 20.33 -7.67 0.32
N THR A 221 20.09 -7.73 -0.99
CA THR A 221 21.08 -7.39 -2.05
C THR A 221 21.19 -5.90 -2.36
N ASN A 222 20.50 -5.04 -1.60
CA ASN A 222 20.57 -3.61 -1.84
C ASN A 222 21.93 -3.06 -1.38
N ALA A 223 22.71 -2.47 -2.30
CA ALA A 223 24.01 -1.85 -1.99
C ALA A 223 23.93 -0.72 -0.95
N GLY A 224 22.74 -0.16 -0.72
CA GLY A 224 22.48 0.83 0.33
C GLY A 224 22.12 0.23 1.70
N PHE A 225 21.86 -1.08 1.79
CA PHE A 225 21.62 -1.75 3.07
C PHE A 225 22.97 -2.06 3.72
N SER A 226 23.38 -1.19 4.64
CA SER A 226 24.58 -1.35 5.45
C SER A 226 24.16 -1.52 6.91
N LEU A 227 24.56 -2.64 7.51
CA LEU A 227 24.53 -2.83 8.97
C LEU A 227 25.84 -2.27 9.56
N SER A 228 26.08 -0.97 9.41
CA SER A 228 27.27 -0.30 9.96
C SER A 228 27.10 0.10 11.43
N GLY A 229 27.94 -0.43 12.32
CA GLY A 229 27.85 -0.13 13.76
C GLY A 229 27.19 -1.27 14.53
N ASN A 230 26.09 -0.98 15.23
CA ASN A 230 25.38 -1.94 16.10
C ASN A 230 23.98 -2.26 15.56
N ASP A 231 23.87 -2.44 14.25
CA ASP A 231 22.58 -2.38 13.56
C ASP A 231 21.75 -3.66 13.66
N LEU A 232 22.37 -4.77 14.05
CA LEU A 232 21.67 -6.03 14.36
C LEU A 232 22.07 -6.53 15.73
N PHE A 233 21.10 -6.59 16.65
CA PHE A 233 21.26 -7.20 17.97
C PHE A 233 20.23 -8.31 18.16
N VAL A 234 20.71 -9.54 18.34
CA VAL A 234 19.87 -10.69 18.69
C VAL A 234 20.18 -11.05 20.13
N ALA A 235 19.21 -10.86 21.02
CA ALA A 235 19.40 -11.03 22.48
C ALA A 235 19.61 -12.50 22.91
N SER A 236 19.42 -13.45 22.01
CA SER A 236 19.50 -14.89 22.27
C SER A 236 20.07 -15.58 21.02
N ASP A 237 19.47 -16.69 20.58
CA ASP A 237 20.05 -17.50 19.52
C ASP A 237 19.79 -16.90 18.13
N LEU A 238 20.86 -16.83 17.33
CA LEU A 238 20.79 -16.60 15.89
C LEU A 238 20.98 -17.94 15.17
N GLY A 239 19.92 -18.45 14.54
CA GLY A 239 19.99 -19.60 13.66
C GLY A 239 20.31 -19.20 12.24
N VAL A 240 21.33 -19.82 11.64
CA VAL A 240 21.67 -19.66 10.21
C VAL A 240 21.73 -21.06 9.60
N GLU A 241 20.84 -21.36 8.67
CA GLU A 241 20.84 -22.66 7.95
C GLU A 241 22.02 -22.75 6.98
N GLY A 242 22.42 -21.61 6.41
CA GLY A 242 23.54 -21.48 5.49
C GLY A 242 24.86 -21.08 6.16
N THR A 243 25.67 -20.35 5.40
CA THR A 243 26.99 -19.86 5.83
C THR A 243 26.92 -18.42 6.28
N VAL A 244 27.70 -18.07 7.31
CA VAL A 244 27.94 -16.68 7.71
C VAL A 244 29.16 -16.14 6.95
N TYR A 245 28.97 -15.09 6.15
CA TYR A 245 30.07 -14.36 5.50
C TYR A 245 30.34 -13.06 6.24
N VAL A 246 31.61 -12.81 6.57
CA VAL A 246 32.08 -11.56 7.17
C VAL A 246 33.24 -11.00 6.32
N ASP A 247 33.26 -9.69 6.11
CA ASP A 247 34.35 -9.01 5.37
C ASP A 247 35.60 -8.79 6.26
N GLY A 248 35.40 -8.76 7.58
CA GLY A 248 36.45 -8.65 8.59
C GLY A 248 36.55 -9.88 9.48
N GLY A 249 36.85 -9.67 10.76
CA GLY A 249 36.88 -10.73 11.77
C GLY A 249 35.49 -11.09 12.30
N LEU A 250 35.29 -12.35 12.64
CA LEU A 250 34.18 -12.80 13.48
C LEU A 250 34.67 -12.84 14.94
N ASP A 251 34.24 -11.88 15.75
CA ASP A 251 34.55 -11.86 17.19
C ASP A 251 33.49 -12.65 17.95
N VAL A 252 33.93 -13.64 18.72
CA VAL A 252 33.06 -14.49 19.55
C VAL A 252 33.53 -14.38 20.99
N VAL A 253 32.80 -13.59 21.78
CA VAL A 253 33.00 -13.52 23.23
C VAL A 253 32.34 -14.75 23.86
N GLY A 254 33.10 -15.84 23.98
CA GLY A 254 32.62 -17.07 24.59
C GLY A 254 33.25 -18.32 24.01
N THR A 255 32.49 -19.42 24.02
CA THR A 255 32.93 -20.72 23.51
C THR A 255 32.47 -20.92 22.07
N ILE A 256 33.40 -21.24 21.18
CA ILE A 256 33.07 -21.79 19.86
C ILE A 256 32.97 -23.31 20.02
N THR A 257 31.80 -23.88 19.73
CA THR A 257 31.61 -25.33 19.63
C THR A 257 31.39 -25.69 18.16
N SER A 258 32.36 -26.32 17.54
CA SER A 258 32.31 -26.76 16.14
C SER A 258 32.54 -28.26 16.05
N GLY A 259 31.82 -28.96 15.17
CA GLY A 259 32.13 -30.36 14.83
C GLY A 259 33.51 -30.47 14.19
N ASP A 260 33.77 -29.62 13.19
CA ASP A 260 35.06 -29.45 12.55
C ASP A 260 35.39 -27.96 12.45
N LEU A 261 36.62 -27.57 12.80
CA LEU A 261 37.19 -26.26 12.48
C LEU A 261 38.25 -26.44 11.40
N SER A 262 37.86 -26.26 10.14
CA SER A 262 38.80 -26.26 9.01
C SER A 262 39.19 -24.83 8.69
N CYS A 263 40.45 -24.48 8.94
CA CYS A 263 40.96 -23.20 8.50
C CYS A 263 42.42 -23.28 8.07
N THR A 264 42.74 -22.53 7.02
CA THR A 264 44.11 -22.34 6.54
C THR A 264 44.62 -21.04 7.14
N ASP A 265 45.54 -21.13 8.10
CA ASP A 265 46.23 -19.96 8.67
C ASP A 265 45.31 -18.97 9.43
N CYS A 266 44.12 -19.40 9.89
CA CYS A 266 43.23 -18.55 10.68
C CYS A 266 43.60 -18.47 12.17
N LEU A 267 44.47 -19.39 12.62
CA LEU A 267 45.02 -19.39 13.95
C LEU A 267 46.37 -18.68 13.91
N ASP A 268 46.36 -17.35 14.03
CA ASP A 268 47.60 -16.59 14.18
C ASP A 268 48.12 -16.76 15.61
N PHE A 269 49.02 -17.73 15.79
CA PHE A 269 49.69 -17.99 17.07
C PHE A 269 50.62 -16.85 17.50
N THR A 270 50.89 -15.86 16.64
CA THR A 270 51.68 -14.66 16.97
C THR A 270 50.89 -13.69 17.84
N GLU A 271 49.56 -13.60 17.64
CA GLU A 271 48.65 -12.79 18.45
C GLU A 271 48.12 -13.54 19.69
N LEU A 272 48.26 -14.88 19.76
CA LEU A 272 48.07 -15.68 20.98
C LEU A 272 49.20 -15.49 22.02
N SER A 273 49.80 -14.30 22.06
CA SER A 273 50.86 -13.88 23.00
C SER A 273 50.41 -13.94 24.46
N ASP A 274 49.11 -14.06 24.73
CA ASP A 274 48.56 -14.33 26.05
C ASP A 274 48.00 -15.76 26.06
N THR A 275 48.92 -16.71 26.30
CA THR A 275 48.69 -18.09 26.77
C THR A 275 47.35 -18.73 26.37
N LEU A 276 47.36 -19.71 25.46
CA LEU A 276 46.30 -20.74 25.45
C LEU A 276 46.29 -21.43 26.81
N ALA A 277 45.51 -20.89 27.75
CA ALA A 277 45.37 -21.41 29.10
C ALA A 277 44.41 -22.60 29.03
N LEU A 278 44.98 -23.75 28.68
CA LEU A 278 44.35 -25.04 28.95
C LEU A 278 44.21 -25.13 30.47
N ASP A 279 42.99 -25.14 31.01
CA ASP A 279 42.81 -25.37 32.45
C ASP A 279 43.19 -26.83 32.79
N ALA A 280 43.32 -27.16 34.07
CA ALA A 280 43.70 -28.51 34.53
C ALA A 280 42.81 -29.66 33.98
N SER A 281 41.65 -29.36 33.41
CA SER A 281 40.70 -30.26 32.75
C SER A 281 40.72 -30.19 31.22
N THR A 282 41.46 -29.26 30.62
CA THR A 282 41.51 -29.08 29.16
C THR A 282 42.64 -29.91 28.57
N SER A 283 42.30 -30.99 27.88
CA SER A 283 43.24 -31.77 27.07
C SER A 283 43.09 -31.43 25.59
N ILE A 284 44.19 -31.21 24.87
CA ILE A 284 44.20 -31.36 23.41
C ILE A 284 44.22 -32.87 23.14
N ALA A 285 43.04 -33.46 23.00
CA ALA A 285 42.88 -34.88 22.70
C ALA A 285 42.80 -35.05 21.18
N MET A 286 43.72 -35.83 20.63
CA MET A 286 43.66 -36.33 19.26
C MET A 286 43.08 -37.75 19.34
N ASP A 287 42.05 -38.05 18.54
CA ASP A 287 41.43 -39.36 18.51
C ASP A 287 42.38 -40.42 17.91
N GLY A 288 42.01 -41.69 18.00
CA GLY A 288 42.88 -42.86 17.82
C GLY A 288 43.57 -43.03 16.45
N THR A 289 43.49 -42.05 15.56
CA THR A 289 44.16 -42.03 14.24
C THR A 289 44.90 -40.72 13.93
N GLU A 290 44.88 -39.74 14.83
CA GLU A 290 45.32 -38.37 14.58
C GLU A 290 46.75 -38.12 15.07
N ILE A 291 47.62 -37.56 14.22
CA ILE A 291 49.04 -37.31 14.54
C ILE A 291 49.23 -35.84 14.94
N PHE A 292 49.66 -35.58 16.18
CA PHE A 292 50.15 -34.25 16.57
C PHE A 292 51.52 -34.00 15.94
N THR A 293 51.54 -33.30 14.82
CA THR A 293 52.78 -33.07 14.07
C THR A 293 53.32 -31.68 14.38
N ILE A 294 54.39 -31.59 15.18
CA ILE A 294 55.20 -30.37 15.29
C ILE A 294 56.29 -30.42 14.22
N THR A 295 56.12 -29.68 13.12
CA THR A 295 57.13 -29.59 12.05
C THR A 295 57.91 -28.29 12.18
N ASN A 296 59.25 -28.36 12.23
CA ASN A 296 60.11 -27.20 12.00
C ASN A 296 60.64 -27.26 10.56
N GLY A 297 60.12 -26.40 9.69
CA GLY A 297 60.56 -26.31 8.28
C GLY A 297 61.90 -25.60 8.07
N SER A 298 62.57 -25.14 9.14
CA SER A 298 63.85 -24.43 9.12
C SER A 298 64.98 -25.26 9.75
N SER A 299 66.22 -24.76 9.70
CA SER A 299 67.40 -25.43 10.27
C SER A 299 67.54 -25.32 11.80
N GLY A 300 66.55 -24.76 12.50
CA GLY A 300 66.55 -24.63 13.96
C GLY A 300 66.12 -25.91 14.70
N ASN A 301 66.40 -25.99 16.01
CA ASN A 301 65.86 -27.05 16.85
C ASN A 301 64.39 -26.78 17.17
N THR A 302 63.54 -27.81 17.09
CA THR A 302 62.25 -27.82 17.80
C THR A 302 62.55 -28.05 19.29
N ILE A 303 62.25 -27.07 20.15
CA ILE A 303 62.44 -27.19 21.60
C ILE A 303 61.06 -27.30 22.25
N VAL A 304 60.73 -28.48 22.77
CA VAL A 304 59.56 -28.68 23.65
C VAL A 304 60.06 -28.53 25.08
N ASN A 305 59.87 -27.35 25.67
CA ASN A 305 60.41 -27.02 26.99
C ASN A 305 59.34 -27.24 28.07
N LEU A 306 59.40 -28.38 28.75
CA LEU A 306 58.51 -28.66 29.88
C LEU A 306 59.08 -27.99 31.13
N THR A 307 58.56 -26.82 31.49
CA THR A 307 58.95 -26.10 32.71
C THR A 307 58.16 -26.55 33.94
N SER A 308 57.17 -27.45 33.77
CA SER A 308 56.43 -28.08 34.87
C SER A 308 57.12 -29.36 35.34
N THR A 309 56.80 -29.82 36.55
CA THR A 309 57.27 -31.12 37.09
C THR A 309 56.60 -32.34 36.44
N GLY A 310 55.94 -32.18 35.29
CA GLY A 310 55.29 -33.26 34.56
C GLY A 310 56.30 -34.08 33.75
N ASP A 311 56.01 -35.36 33.55
CA ASP A 311 56.82 -36.24 32.72
C ASP A 311 56.53 -35.99 31.22
N LEU A 312 57.59 -35.96 30.40
CA LEU A 312 57.45 -36.15 28.95
C LEU A 312 57.37 -37.65 28.69
N GLU A 313 56.16 -38.19 28.57
CA GLU A 313 56.01 -39.60 28.27
C GLU A 313 55.86 -39.82 26.76
N VAL A 314 56.92 -40.33 26.12
CA VAL A 314 56.86 -40.78 24.73
C VAL A 314 56.64 -42.29 24.74
N GLN A 315 55.50 -42.73 24.22
CA GLN A 315 55.12 -44.14 24.16
C GLN A 315 54.85 -44.60 22.72
N ASP A 316 55.21 -45.85 22.41
CA ASP A 316 54.73 -46.57 21.23
C ASP A 316 53.77 -47.68 21.70
N GLY A 317 52.54 -47.64 21.22
CA GLY A 317 51.51 -48.62 21.56
C GLY A 317 51.25 -48.80 23.06
N GLY A 318 51.45 -47.76 23.87
CA GLY A 318 51.28 -47.80 25.34
C GLY A 318 52.53 -48.25 26.12
N SER A 319 53.69 -48.39 25.45
CA SER A 319 54.97 -48.68 26.10
C SER A 319 55.94 -47.50 25.97
N THR A 320 56.52 -47.05 27.09
CA THR A 320 57.55 -46.00 27.08
C THR A 320 58.76 -46.43 26.26
N PHE A 321 59.24 -45.55 25.38
CA PHE A 321 60.56 -45.72 24.77
C PHE A 321 61.60 -45.70 25.89
N VAL A 322 62.31 -46.81 26.08
CA VAL A 322 63.41 -46.93 27.06
C VAL A 322 64.70 -46.40 26.46
#